data_AF-A0A9E4B0S7-F1
#
_entry.id   AF-A0A9E4B0S7-F1
#
_cell.length_a   1.000
_cell.length_b   1.000
_cell.length_c   1.000
_cell.angle_alpha   90.00
_cell.angle_beta   90.00
_cell.angle_gamma   90.00
#
_symmetry.space_group_name_H-M   'P 1'
#
loop_
_entity.id
_entity.type
_entity.pdbx_description
1 polymer ?
#
loop_
_entity_poly.entity_id
_entity_poly.type
_entity_poly.pdbx_seq_one_letter_code
_entity_poly.pdbx_strand_id
1 'polypeptide(L)'
;MHHNGSLWIAERQTQEIRVFDSGSGAHLFTIGGRGDGPGEFRQSRFLGFDAEGAAYVYDDRQRRLSLFSESGEFQGSHLMPASLGISPRPLHVTQTGTLLGSIPRALEHIPANGLTVRDTVRTWIMPLDGTAPTLVAETLGPLWYFHDGRQIVVPFTEGSLRGFWDDRAYVTDGAGEMSYSVYSPAGLDRKVEIERATRKIDDFSATMFVEQLRRARVPESLVRFYETHLPDMPIPESQRAWDAMVVTDQGGAWLRRAGDANETVAGVSPVDRVWDVFDA
;
A
#
# COMPACT_ATOMS: atom_id res chain seq x y z
N MET A 1 -2.25 -13.70 4.59
CA MET A 1 -1.23 -13.29 5.58
C MET A 1 -0.76 -14.55 6.29
N HIS A 2 0.55 -14.76 6.40
CA HIS A 2 1.10 -15.87 7.17
C HIS A 2 1.29 -15.40 8.62
N HIS A 3 0.88 -16.21 9.60
CA HIS A 3 1.05 -15.93 11.01
C HIS A 3 1.07 -17.25 11.78
N ASN A 4 2.11 -17.50 12.59
CA ASN A 4 2.25 -18.69 13.44
C ASN A 4 1.92 -20.03 12.76
N GLY A 5 2.40 -20.24 11.54
CA GLY A 5 2.16 -21.49 10.80
C GLY A 5 0.77 -21.58 10.18
N SER A 6 -0.04 -20.52 10.21
CA SER A 6 -1.34 -20.42 9.54
C SER A 6 -1.32 -19.41 8.39
N LEU A 7 -2.12 -19.68 7.36
CA LEU A 7 -2.39 -18.78 6.24
C LEU A 7 -3.83 -18.26 6.33
N TRP A 8 -3.96 -16.96 6.57
CA TRP A 8 -5.24 -16.26 6.64
C TRP A 8 -5.55 -15.54 5.33
N ILE A 9 -6.70 -15.82 4.74
CA ILE A 9 -7.09 -15.34 3.41
C ILE A 9 -8.41 -14.58 3.52
N ALA A 10 -8.39 -13.29 3.18
CA ALA A 10 -9.59 -12.48 3.09
C ALA A 10 -10.32 -12.74 1.77
N GLU A 11 -11.48 -13.40 1.83
CA GLU A 11 -12.32 -13.64 0.67
C GLU A 11 -13.32 -12.50 0.51
N ARG A 12 -13.03 -11.59 -0.42
CA ARG A 12 -13.81 -10.35 -0.59
C ARG A 12 -15.22 -10.60 -1.10
N GLN A 13 -15.48 -11.70 -1.79
CA GLN A 13 -16.84 -11.94 -2.30
C GLN A 13 -17.78 -12.40 -1.19
N THR A 14 -17.36 -13.39 -0.40
CA THR A 14 -18.16 -13.92 0.72
C THR A 14 -18.03 -13.10 1.99
N GLN A 15 -17.08 -12.15 2.03
CA GLN A 15 -16.78 -11.35 3.22
C GLN A 15 -16.37 -12.25 4.40
N GLU A 16 -15.61 -13.30 4.11
CA GLU A 16 -15.09 -14.26 5.08
C GLU A 16 -13.58 -14.10 5.19
N ILE A 17 -13.01 -14.48 6.34
CA ILE A 17 -11.59 -14.80 6.44
C ILE A 17 -11.47 -16.31 6.61
N ARG A 18 -10.77 -16.95 5.68
CA ARG A 18 -10.53 -18.40 5.68
C ARG A 18 -9.12 -18.67 6.14
N VAL A 19 -8.98 -19.57 7.09
CA VAL A 19 -7.70 -19.89 7.72
C VAL A 19 -7.30 -21.31 7.37
N PHE A 20 -6.05 -21.47 6.95
CA PHE A 20 -5.48 -22.74 6.54
C PHE A 20 -4.17 -22.99 7.28
N ASP A 21 -3.81 -24.24 7.50
CA ASP A 21 -2.47 -24.61 7.91
C ASP A 21 -1.49 -24.29 6.78
N SER A 22 -0.41 -23.57 7.09
CA SER A 22 0.51 -23.06 6.06
C SER A 22 1.37 -24.15 5.42
N GLY A 23 1.60 -25.27 6.12
CA GLY A 23 2.44 -26.37 5.62
C GLY A 23 1.66 -27.36 4.76
N SER A 24 0.52 -27.83 5.26
CA SER A 24 -0.33 -28.83 4.62
C SER A 24 -1.39 -28.24 3.69
N GLY A 25 -1.75 -26.96 3.87
CA GLY A 25 -2.86 -26.32 3.17
C GLY A 25 -4.24 -26.76 3.67
N ALA A 26 -4.32 -27.51 4.77
CA ALA A 26 -5.59 -27.95 5.35
C ALA A 26 -6.42 -26.75 5.84
N HIS A 27 -7.71 -26.72 5.55
CA HIS A 27 -8.62 -25.72 6.12
C HIS A 27 -8.76 -25.94 7.63
N LEU A 28 -8.55 -24.88 8.41
CA LEU A 28 -8.64 -24.90 9.87
C LEU A 28 -10.01 -24.41 10.32
N PHE A 29 -10.36 -23.17 9.95
CA PHE A 29 -11.64 -22.55 10.30
C PHE A 29 -11.94 -21.36 9.39
N THR A 30 -13.16 -20.83 9.51
CA THR A 30 -13.61 -19.63 8.81
C THR A 30 -14.25 -18.69 9.82
N ILE A 31 -13.94 -17.41 9.73
CA ILE A 31 -14.58 -16.34 10.51
C ILE A 31 -15.26 -15.33 9.59
N GLY A 32 -16.23 -14.60 10.16
CA GLY A 32 -16.98 -13.57 9.46
C GLY A 32 -18.07 -14.09 8.55
N GLY A 33 -18.32 -13.35 7.48
CA GLY A 33 -19.49 -13.50 6.62
C GLY A 33 -20.17 -12.15 6.40
N ARG A 34 -21.05 -12.09 5.39
CA ARG A 34 -21.75 -10.85 5.05
C ARG A 34 -22.76 -10.46 6.14
N GLY A 35 -22.63 -9.25 6.67
CA GLY A 35 -23.61 -8.69 7.60
C GLY A 35 -23.10 -7.48 8.36
N ASP A 36 -23.81 -7.11 9.43
CA ASP A 36 -23.53 -5.95 10.29
C ASP A 36 -23.27 -6.34 11.76
N GLY A 37 -23.58 -7.58 12.13
CA GLY A 37 -23.47 -8.10 13.48
C GLY A 37 -22.01 -8.26 13.94
N PRO A 38 -21.81 -8.66 15.20
CA PRO A 38 -20.49 -8.99 15.74
C PRO A 38 -19.77 -10.01 14.85
N GLY A 39 -18.53 -9.69 14.46
CA GLY A 39 -17.72 -10.52 13.58
C GLY A 39 -18.09 -10.49 12.09
N GLU A 40 -19.22 -9.91 11.69
CA GLU A 40 -19.66 -9.84 10.28
C GLU A 40 -19.06 -8.64 9.53
N PHE A 41 -19.01 -8.73 8.19
CA PHE A 41 -18.42 -7.70 7.35
C PHE A 41 -19.30 -7.31 6.15
N ARG A 42 -19.25 -6.04 5.78
CA ARG A 42 -19.77 -5.45 4.54
C ARG A 42 -18.65 -5.23 3.53
N GLN A 43 -17.48 -4.80 3.99
CA GLN A 43 -16.32 -4.61 3.14
C GLN A 43 -14.99 -4.73 3.91
N SER A 44 -14.61 -5.95 4.27
CA SER A 44 -13.28 -6.24 4.81
C SER A 44 -12.19 -5.86 3.80
N ARG A 45 -11.27 -4.99 4.22
CA ARG A 45 -10.18 -4.47 3.36
C ARG A 45 -8.79 -4.62 3.95
N PHE A 46 -8.69 -4.89 5.25
CA PHE A 46 -7.41 -5.06 5.91
C PHE A 46 -7.48 -6.19 6.95
N LEU A 47 -6.38 -6.91 7.07
CA LEU A 47 -6.11 -7.96 8.04
C LEU A 47 -4.68 -7.76 8.55
N GLY A 48 -4.50 -7.74 9.87
CA GLY A 48 -3.19 -7.72 10.53
C GLY A 48 -3.24 -8.42 11.88
N PHE A 49 -2.09 -8.54 12.54
CA PHE A 49 -1.95 -9.21 13.83
C PHE A 49 -1.13 -8.35 14.78
N ASP A 50 -1.43 -8.42 16.08
CA ASP A 50 -0.59 -7.88 17.15
C ASP A 50 0.43 -8.95 17.63
N ALA A 51 1.16 -8.65 18.72
CA ALA A 51 2.14 -9.58 19.29
C ALA A 51 1.49 -10.78 20.02
N GLU A 52 0.27 -10.61 20.52
CA GLU A 52 -0.52 -11.65 21.19
C GLU A 52 -1.18 -12.62 20.20
N GLY A 53 -1.09 -12.34 18.90
CA GLY A 53 -1.68 -13.15 17.82
C GLY A 53 -3.16 -12.86 17.58
N ALA A 54 -3.69 -11.77 18.13
CA ALA A 54 -5.05 -11.33 17.85
C ALA A 54 -5.13 -10.81 16.42
N ALA A 55 -6.11 -11.30 15.66
CA ALA A 55 -6.36 -10.88 14.30
C ALA A 55 -7.26 -9.65 14.26
N TYR A 56 -6.80 -8.62 13.58
CA TYR A 56 -7.51 -7.36 13.37
C TYR A 56 -8.05 -7.29 11.95
N VAL A 57 -9.37 -7.29 11.80
CA VAL A 57 -10.03 -7.18 10.50
C VAL A 57 -10.74 -5.85 10.40
N TYR A 58 -10.34 -5.02 9.44
CA TYR A 58 -10.95 -3.72 9.22
C TYR A 58 -11.98 -3.78 8.10
N ASP A 59 -13.20 -3.36 8.43
CA ASP A 59 -14.29 -3.11 7.51
C ASP A 59 -14.38 -1.62 7.18
N ASP A 60 -14.07 -1.28 5.92
CA ASP A 60 -14.08 0.11 5.46
C ASP A 60 -15.48 0.71 5.39
N ARG A 61 -16.48 -0.10 5.06
CA ARG A 61 -17.86 0.37 4.89
C ARG A 61 -18.54 0.58 6.23
N GLN A 62 -18.24 -0.26 7.21
CA GLN A 62 -18.72 -0.12 8.58
C GLN A 62 -17.81 0.78 9.43
N ARG A 63 -16.64 1.17 8.92
CA ARG A 63 -15.59 1.89 9.68
C ARG A 63 -15.26 1.22 11.00
N ARG A 64 -15.23 -0.11 11.00
CA ARG A 64 -15.13 -0.95 12.20
C ARG A 64 -13.92 -1.86 12.10
N LEU A 65 -13.15 -1.92 13.18
CA LEU A 65 -12.08 -2.87 13.38
C LEU A 65 -12.60 -3.98 14.29
N SER A 66 -12.69 -5.20 13.79
CA SER A 66 -13.10 -6.39 14.55
C SER A 66 -11.87 -7.17 14.97
N LEU A 67 -11.84 -7.64 16.21
CA LEU A 67 -10.75 -8.43 16.79
C LEU A 67 -11.18 -9.88 16.95
N PHE A 68 -10.29 -10.79 16.60
CA PHE A 68 -10.47 -12.22 16.77
C PHE A 68 -9.25 -12.83 17.45
N SER A 69 -9.46 -13.85 18.27
CA SER A 69 -8.35 -14.67 18.74
C SER A 69 -7.68 -15.41 17.57
N GLU A 70 -6.50 -15.98 17.83
CA GLU A 70 -5.81 -16.87 16.88
C GLU A 70 -6.65 -18.12 16.52
N SER A 71 -7.57 -18.54 17.41
CA SER A 71 -8.53 -19.62 17.15
C SER A 71 -9.80 -19.18 16.42
N GLY A 72 -9.93 -17.89 16.09
CA GLY A 72 -11.06 -17.33 15.35
C GLY A 72 -12.26 -16.91 16.22
N GLU A 73 -12.12 -16.86 17.54
CA GLU A 73 -13.19 -16.38 18.42
C GLU A 73 -13.28 -14.85 18.37
N PHE A 74 -14.47 -14.31 18.16
CA PHE A 74 -14.67 -12.86 18.17
C PHE A 74 -14.47 -12.28 19.57
N GLN A 75 -13.54 -11.34 19.71
CA GLN A 75 -13.16 -10.75 21.00
C GLN A 75 -13.77 -9.36 21.21
N GLY A 76 -14.12 -8.66 20.13
CA GLY A 76 -14.71 -7.32 20.22
C GLY A 76 -14.50 -6.52 18.95
N SER A 77 -14.88 -5.23 19.02
CA SER A 77 -14.68 -4.32 17.90
C SER A 77 -14.55 -2.87 18.33
N HIS A 78 -13.80 -2.09 17.56
CA HIS A 78 -13.65 -0.64 17.72
C HIS A 78 -14.21 0.07 16.49
N LEU A 79 -15.05 1.08 16.71
CA LEU A 79 -15.42 2.00 15.64
C LEU A 79 -14.33 3.04 15.47
N MET A 80 -13.95 3.30 14.22
CA MET A 80 -13.04 4.40 13.93
C MET A 80 -13.73 5.74 14.22
N PRO A 81 -13.01 6.71 14.81
CA PRO A 81 -13.60 8.01 15.16
C PRO A 81 -14.32 8.66 13.98
N ALA A 82 -15.54 9.15 14.21
CA ALA A 82 -16.30 9.87 13.20
C ALA A 82 -15.60 11.16 12.77
N SER A 83 -14.80 11.75 13.67
CA SER A 83 -14.00 12.97 13.44
C SER A 83 -13.01 12.86 12.28
N LEU A 84 -12.61 11.64 11.87
CA LEU A 84 -11.78 11.46 10.68
C LEU A 84 -12.51 11.87 9.39
N GLY A 85 -13.85 11.98 9.42
CA GLY A 85 -14.70 12.36 8.29
C GLY A 85 -14.81 11.26 7.23
N ILE A 86 -13.69 10.68 6.85
CA ILE A 86 -13.57 9.57 5.91
C ILE A 86 -13.04 8.31 6.60
N SER A 87 -13.22 7.17 5.94
CA SER A 87 -12.67 5.91 6.41
C SER A 87 -11.14 5.89 6.24
N PRO A 88 -10.35 5.64 7.31
CA PRO A 88 -8.92 5.43 7.16
C PRO A 88 -8.62 4.15 6.36
N ARG A 89 -7.38 4.03 5.90
CA ARG A 89 -6.84 2.83 5.28
C ARG A 89 -5.70 2.31 6.16
N PRO A 90 -5.99 1.40 7.10
CA PRO A 90 -4.96 0.71 7.84
C PRO A 90 -4.06 -0.08 6.89
N LEU A 91 -2.77 -0.07 7.16
CA LEU A 91 -1.74 -0.79 6.41
C LEU A 91 -0.93 -1.73 7.32
N HIS A 92 -0.97 -1.51 8.64
CA HIS A 92 -0.25 -2.30 9.63
C HIS A 92 -0.91 -2.22 11.01
N VAL A 93 -0.71 -3.25 11.84
CA VAL A 93 -1.03 -3.25 13.28
C VAL A 93 0.29 -3.38 14.04
N THR A 94 0.53 -2.49 15.01
CA THR A 94 1.69 -2.59 15.90
C THR A 94 1.59 -3.82 16.79
N GLN A 95 2.69 -4.17 17.45
CA GLN A 95 2.68 -5.22 18.47
C GLN A 95 1.71 -4.93 19.61
N THR A 96 1.40 -3.65 19.85
CA THR A 96 0.48 -3.17 20.90
C THR A 96 -0.96 -2.99 20.42
N GLY A 97 -1.29 -3.41 19.19
CA GLY A 97 -2.66 -3.30 18.65
C GLY A 97 -3.03 -1.92 18.11
N THR A 98 -2.08 -1.00 17.95
CA THR A 98 -2.30 0.32 17.33
C THR A 98 -2.25 0.21 15.80
N LEU A 99 -3.02 1.04 15.08
CA LEU A 99 -3.00 1.00 13.62
C LEU A 99 -2.01 2.00 13.03
N LEU A 100 -1.24 1.58 12.03
CA LEU A 100 -0.53 2.48 11.13
C LEU A 100 -1.16 2.43 9.75
N GLY A 101 -1.26 3.58 9.09
CA GLY A 101 -1.85 3.62 7.76
C GLY A 101 -1.97 5.00 7.16
N SER A 102 -2.90 5.15 6.23
CA SER A 102 -3.19 6.43 5.58
C SER A 102 -4.61 6.88 5.89
N ILE A 103 -4.81 8.17 6.08
CA ILE A 103 -6.12 8.80 6.08
C ILE A 103 -6.19 9.54 4.75
N PRO A 104 -7.02 9.07 3.78
CA PRO A 104 -7.13 9.74 2.48
C PRO A 104 -7.48 11.24 2.60
N ARG A 105 -7.29 11.99 1.52
CA ARG A 105 -7.84 13.35 1.43
C ARG A 105 -8.60 13.48 0.13
N ALA A 106 -9.80 14.04 0.20
CA ALA A 106 -10.50 14.46 -1.00
C ALA A 106 -9.83 15.74 -1.51
N LEU A 107 -9.77 15.89 -2.83
CA LEU A 107 -9.47 17.19 -3.42
C LEU A 107 -10.61 18.15 -3.08
N GLU A 108 -10.27 19.33 -2.58
CA GLU A 108 -11.26 20.37 -2.30
C GLU A 108 -11.86 20.92 -3.59
N HIS A 109 -11.06 20.97 -4.67
CA HIS A 109 -11.44 21.45 -5.98
C HIS A 109 -10.82 20.57 -7.07
N ILE A 110 -11.58 20.28 -8.13
CA ILE A 110 -11.06 19.57 -9.31
C ILE A 110 -10.24 20.56 -10.15
N PRO A 111 -8.95 20.28 -10.42
CA PRO A 111 -8.12 21.14 -11.28
C PRO A 111 -8.66 21.26 -12.71
N ALA A 112 -8.28 22.34 -13.39
CA ALA A 112 -8.60 22.54 -14.81
C ALA A 112 -7.92 21.48 -15.70
N ASN A 113 -8.46 21.27 -16.90
CA ASN A 113 -7.89 20.36 -17.90
C ASN A 113 -6.44 20.76 -18.23
N GLY A 114 -5.58 19.75 -18.37
CA GLY A 114 -4.15 19.90 -18.67
C GLY A 114 -3.28 20.17 -17.44
N LEU A 115 -3.87 20.39 -16.26
CA LEU A 115 -3.09 20.63 -15.05
C LEU A 115 -2.67 19.33 -14.37
N THR A 116 -1.55 19.42 -13.65
CA THR A 116 -1.07 18.37 -12.76
C THR A 116 -1.08 18.79 -11.31
N VAL A 117 -1.28 17.82 -10.41
CA VAL A 117 -1.19 18.02 -8.96
C VAL A 117 -0.32 16.92 -8.36
N ARG A 118 0.74 17.31 -7.66
CA ARG A 118 1.57 16.38 -6.90
C ARG A 118 0.82 16.00 -5.62
N ASP A 119 0.55 14.71 -5.46
CA ASP A 119 -0.03 14.18 -4.24
C ASP A 119 1.00 14.11 -3.11
N THR A 120 0.52 13.99 -1.88
CA THR A 120 1.33 13.75 -0.68
C THR A 120 0.88 12.44 -0.02
N VAL A 121 1.82 11.53 0.19
CA VAL A 121 1.58 10.30 0.93
C VAL A 121 1.84 10.55 2.40
N ARG A 122 0.77 10.49 3.20
CA ARG A 122 0.84 10.63 4.66
C ARG A 122 0.66 9.29 5.35
N THR A 123 1.48 9.06 6.35
CA THR A 123 1.43 7.91 7.24
C THR A 123 1.07 8.38 8.63
N TRP A 124 0.07 7.75 9.23
CA TRP A 124 -0.50 8.11 10.52
C TRP A 124 -0.42 6.93 11.47
N ILE A 125 -0.16 7.22 12.74
CA ILE A 125 -0.48 6.34 13.87
C ILE A 125 -1.90 6.66 14.31
N MET A 126 -2.74 5.64 14.43
CA MET A 126 -4.15 5.73 14.78
C MET A 126 -4.41 4.82 15.99
N PRO A 127 -4.35 5.38 17.21
CA PRO A 127 -4.67 4.63 18.42
C PRO A 127 -6.14 4.22 18.46
N LEU A 128 -6.43 3.10 19.13
CA LEU A 128 -7.80 2.56 19.27
C LEU A 128 -8.54 3.08 20.51
N ASP A 129 -7.84 3.80 21.38
CA ASP A 129 -8.36 4.39 22.62
C ASP A 129 -9.14 5.71 22.40
N GLY A 130 -9.28 6.13 21.14
CA GLY A 130 -9.97 7.36 20.76
C GLY A 130 -9.10 8.61 20.76
N THR A 131 -7.80 8.50 21.08
CA THR A 131 -6.86 9.61 20.88
C THR A 131 -6.72 9.95 19.39
N ALA A 132 -6.41 11.21 19.10
CA ALA A 132 -6.35 11.71 17.74
C ALA A 132 -5.16 11.08 16.98
N PRO A 133 -5.31 10.73 15.68
CA PRO A 133 -4.20 10.24 14.90
C PRO A 133 -3.03 11.22 14.85
N THR A 134 -1.81 10.69 14.91
CA THR A 134 -0.57 11.47 14.83
C THR A 134 0.10 11.23 13.48
N LEU A 135 0.51 12.32 12.81
CA LEU A 135 1.25 12.25 11.56
C LEU A 135 2.68 11.78 11.84
N VAL A 136 3.12 10.71 11.17
CA VAL A 136 4.45 10.12 11.33
C VAL A 136 5.37 10.47 10.18
N ALA A 137 4.87 10.40 8.96
CA ALA A 137 5.64 10.69 7.76
C ALA A 137 4.75 11.36 6.71
N GLU A 138 5.33 12.32 5.99
CA GLU A 138 4.74 12.96 4.81
C GLU A 138 5.77 12.95 3.70
N THR A 139 5.43 12.31 2.58
CA THR A 139 6.33 12.07 1.45
C THR A 139 5.62 12.31 0.12
N LEU A 140 6.36 12.28 -0.99
CA LEU A 140 5.77 12.56 -2.29
C LEU A 140 4.91 11.39 -2.79
N GLY A 141 3.68 11.72 -3.18
CA GLY A 141 2.78 10.81 -3.86
C GLY A 141 2.90 10.86 -5.37
N PRO A 142 2.00 10.14 -6.08
CA PRO A 142 1.91 10.22 -7.54
C PRO A 142 1.66 11.66 -8.02
N LEU A 143 2.06 11.95 -9.25
CA LEU A 143 1.59 13.14 -9.95
C LEU A 143 0.28 12.80 -10.64
N TRP A 144 -0.77 13.54 -10.36
CA TRP A 144 -2.07 13.39 -11.01
C TRP A 144 -2.17 14.35 -12.18
N TYR A 145 -2.68 13.89 -13.32
CA TYR A 145 -3.04 14.68 -14.49
C TYR A 145 -4.57 14.73 -14.64
N PHE A 146 -5.09 15.94 -14.83
CA PHE A 146 -6.52 16.19 -14.93
C PHE A 146 -6.88 16.57 -16.36
N HIS A 147 -7.75 15.78 -16.98
CA HIS A 147 -8.25 16.08 -18.33
C HIS A 147 -9.58 15.38 -18.57
N ASP A 148 -10.52 16.05 -19.25
CA ASP A 148 -11.87 15.54 -19.55
C ASP A 148 -12.61 14.94 -18.35
N GLY A 149 -12.50 15.60 -17.20
CA GLY A 149 -13.12 15.14 -15.94
C GLY A 149 -12.49 13.87 -15.36
N ARG A 150 -11.34 13.43 -15.87
CA ARG A 150 -10.57 12.29 -15.35
C ARG A 150 -9.39 12.77 -14.51
N GLN A 151 -9.12 12.03 -13.44
CA GLN A 151 -7.90 12.10 -12.66
C GLN A 151 -7.08 10.84 -12.95
N ILE A 152 -5.98 10.99 -13.67
CA ILE A 152 -5.13 9.88 -14.13
C ILE A 152 -3.71 10.08 -13.58
N VAL A 153 -3.02 9.00 -13.23
CA VAL A 153 -1.63 9.10 -12.77
C VAL A 153 -0.71 9.40 -13.95
N VAL A 154 0.22 10.35 -13.79
CA VAL A 154 1.31 10.56 -14.74
C VAL A 154 2.27 9.37 -14.63
N PRO A 155 2.60 8.69 -15.74
CA PRO A 155 3.46 7.52 -15.70
C PRO A 155 4.82 7.80 -15.04
N PHE A 156 5.37 6.79 -14.37
CA PHE A 156 6.68 6.84 -13.68
C PHE A 156 6.80 7.88 -12.55
N THR A 157 5.70 8.51 -12.16
CA THR A 157 5.70 9.47 -11.04
C THR A 157 5.20 8.86 -9.73
N GLU A 158 5.12 7.54 -9.65
CA GLU A 158 4.59 6.77 -8.53
C GLU A 158 5.10 7.27 -7.18
N GLY A 159 4.20 7.34 -6.21
CA GLY A 159 4.51 7.80 -4.85
C GLY A 159 5.47 6.88 -4.09
N SER A 160 5.80 7.30 -2.89
CA SER A 160 6.67 6.60 -1.96
C SER A 160 6.23 5.17 -1.64
N LEU A 161 7.21 4.27 -1.64
CA LEU A 161 7.07 2.92 -1.10
C LEU A 161 7.00 3.00 0.42
N ARG A 162 6.21 2.11 1.03
CA ARG A 162 6.03 2.03 2.48
C ARG A 162 6.03 0.60 2.96
N GLY A 163 6.58 0.40 4.14
CA GLY A 163 6.59 -0.84 4.88
C GLY A 163 6.63 -0.51 6.36
N PHE A 164 6.29 -1.48 7.18
CA PHE A 164 6.05 -1.26 8.60
C PHE A 164 6.66 -2.40 9.40
N TRP A 165 7.21 -2.06 10.55
CA TRP A 165 7.60 -3.03 11.56
C TRP A 165 7.37 -2.41 12.93
N ASP A 166 6.57 -3.12 13.74
CA ASP A 166 6.00 -2.61 14.97
C ASP A 166 5.43 -1.18 14.83
N ASP A 167 5.94 -0.20 15.59
CA ASP A 167 5.51 1.20 15.57
C ASP A 167 6.26 2.07 14.54
N ARG A 168 7.11 1.45 13.72
CA ARG A 168 7.98 2.14 12.77
C ARG A 168 7.43 2.09 11.35
N ALA A 169 7.53 3.22 10.66
CA ALA A 169 7.25 3.35 9.24
C ALA A 169 8.55 3.51 8.46
N TYR A 170 8.79 2.61 7.53
CA TYR A 170 9.87 2.71 6.54
C TYR A 170 9.25 3.33 5.29
N VAL A 171 9.84 4.41 4.81
CA VAL A 171 9.28 5.21 3.72
C VAL A 171 10.39 5.73 2.82
N THR A 172 10.31 5.49 1.52
CA THR A 172 11.18 6.16 0.54
C THR A 172 10.73 7.61 0.35
N ASP A 173 11.60 8.60 0.18
CA ASP A 173 11.18 10.02 0.09
C ASP A 173 10.30 10.34 -1.14
N GLY A 174 10.34 9.48 -2.17
CA GLY A 174 9.60 9.63 -3.42
C GLY A 174 10.43 10.28 -4.53
N ALA A 175 9.98 10.16 -5.77
CA ALA A 175 10.58 10.69 -7.02
C ALA A 175 12.13 10.82 -7.04
N GLY A 176 12.83 9.71 -7.27
CA GLY A 176 14.25 9.71 -7.67
C GLY A 176 15.28 9.82 -6.56
N GLU A 177 14.87 10.06 -5.30
CA GLU A 177 15.79 9.91 -4.18
C GLU A 177 16.15 8.44 -3.95
N MET A 178 17.45 8.19 -3.73
CA MET A 178 18.00 6.86 -3.53
C MET A 178 18.18 6.62 -2.04
N SER A 179 17.09 6.77 -1.30
CA SER A 179 17.09 6.68 0.16
C SER A 179 15.77 6.13 0.69
N TYR A 180 15.80 5.63 1.92
CA TYR A 180 14.59 5.48 2.72
C TYR A 180 14.80 6.01 4.13
N SER A 181 13.71 6.48 4.72
CA SER A 181 13.63 7.02 6.06
C SER A 181 12.84 6.06 6.94
N VAL A 182 13.27 5.91 8.18
CA VAL A 182 12.60 5.17 9.23
C VAL A 182 12.06 6.18 10.22
N TYR A 183 10.76 6.16 10.42
CA TYR A 183 10.06 7.03 11.36
C TYR A 183 9.50 6.21 12.50
N SER A 184 9.66 6.70 13.73
CA SER A 184 8.98 6.23 14.93
C SER A 184 7.87 7.21 15.34
N PRO A 185 7.09 6.91 16.39
CA PRO A 185 6.15 7.90 16.95
C PRO A 185 6.83 9.22 17.39
N ALA A 186 8.14 9.20 17.64
CA ALA A 186 8.91 10.39 18.03
C ALA A 186 9.39 11.23 16.82
N GLY A 187 9.22 10.74 15.59
CA GLY A 187 9.64 11.41 14.36
C GLY A 187 10.64 10.60 13.55
N LEU A 188 11.50 11.27 12.79
CA LEU A 188 12.53 10.63 11.97
C LEU A 188 13.61 10.01 12.88
N ASP A 189 13.73 8.68 12.86
CA ASP A 189 14.77 7.95 13.60
C ASP A 189 16.07 7.85 12.80
N ARG A 190 15.96 7.51 11.51
CA ARG A 190 17.10 7.24 10.64
C ARG A 190 16.75 7.52 9.18
N LYS A 191 17.69 8.08 8.42
CA LYS A 191 17.66 8.09 6.95
C LYS A 191 18.82 7.26 6.43
N VAL A 192 18.56 6.38 5.48
CA VAL A 192 19.53 5.48 4.85
C VAL A 192 19.70 5.91 3.41
N GLU A 193 20.88 6.44 3.08
CA GLU A 193 21.28 6.72 1.71
C GLU A 193 21.78 5.44 1.06
N ILE A 194 21.40 5.23 -0.20
CA ILE A 194 21.71 4.03 -0.96
C ILE A 194 22.41 4.42 -2.26
N GLU A 195 23.63 3.92 -2.43
CA GLU A 195 24.42 4.18 -3.62
C GLU A 195 23.88 3.38 -4.81
N ARG A 196 23.03 4.02 -5.61
CA ARG A 196 22.45 3.41 -6.80
C ARG A 196 22.03 4.49 -7.81
N ALA A 197 22.09 4.16 -9.09
CA ALA A 197 21.68 5.08 -10.15
C ALA A 197 20.15 5.07 -10.31
N THR A 198 19.57 6.24 -10.61
CA THR A 198 18.20 6.30 -11.12
C THR A 198 18.11 5.64 -12.49
N ARG A 199 16.92 5.19 -12.86
CA ARG A 199 16.67 4.59 -14.16
C ARG A 199 16.17 5.64 -15.12
N LYS A 200 16.87 5.82 -16.23
CA LYS A 200 16.47 6.76 -17.28
C LYS A 200 15.11 6.36 -17.87
N ILE A 201 14.28 7.36 -18.13
CA ILE A 201 13.04 7.22 -18.89
C ILE A 201 13.28 7.86 -20.25
N ASP A 202 13.05 7.08 -21.29
CA ASP A 202 13.18 7.47 -22.69
C ASP A 202 11.88 7.19 -23.46
N ASP A 203 11.85 7.55 -24.74
CA ASP A 203 10.68 7.35 -25.61
C ASP A 203 10.26 5.87 -25.69
N PHE A 204 11.24 4.96 -25.60
CA PHE A 204 10.98 3.52 -25.55
C PHE A 204 10.22 3.13 -24.28
N SER A 205 10.59 3.71 -23.13
CA SER A 205 9.90 3.50 -21.85
C SER A 205 8.44 3.94 -21.92
N ALA A 206 8.17 5.11 -22.50
CA ALA A 206 6.80 5.62 -22.70
C ALA A 206 5.96 4.72 -23.63
N THR A 207 6.56 4.23 -24.72
CA THR A 207 5.92 3.27 -25.64
C THR A 207 5.58 1.96 -24.92
N MET A 208 6.55 1.42 -24.17
CA MET A 208 6.37 0.18 -23.43
C MET A 208 5.33 0.28 -22.32
N PHE A 209 5.17 1.45 -21.70
CA PHE A 209 4.11 1.70 -20.74
C PHE A 209 2.72 1.49 -21.36
N VAL A 210 2.45 2.08 -22.52
CA VAL A 210 1.16 1.90 -23.22
C VAL A 210 0.94 0.45 -23.63
N GLU A 211 1.97 -0.22 -24.14
CA GLU A 211 1.90 -1.65 -24.49
C GLU A 211 1.62 -2.53 -23.27
N GLN A 212 2.20 -2.22 -22.11
CA GLN A 212 1.92 -2.93 -20.86
C GLN A 212 0.46 -2.75 -20.42
N LEU A 213 -0.11 -1.56 -20.58
CA LEU A 213 -1.53 -1.33 -20.31
C LEU A 213 -2.42 -2.23 -21.19
N ARG A 214 -2.10 -2.35 -22.49
CA ARG A 214 -2.81 -3.26 -23.41
C ARG A 214 -2.72 -4.71 -22.95
N ARG A 215 -1.52 -5.17 -22.58
CA ARG A 215 -1.29 -6.54 -22.07
C ARG A 215 -2.02 -6.81 -20.76
N ALA A 216 -2.10 -5.81 -19.89
CA ALA A 216 -2.82 -5.88 -18.61
C ALA A 216 -4.35 -5.85 -18.77
N ARG A 217 -4.87 -5.77 -20.01
CA ARG A 217 -6.31 -5.75 -20.34
C ARG A 217 -7.07 -4.65 -19.60
N VAL A 218 -6.43 -3.49 -19.40
CA VAL A 218 -7.15 -2.31 -18.90
C VAL A 218 -8.15 -1.82 -19.95
N PRO A 219 -9.20 -1.04 -19.58
CA PRO A 219 -10.19 -0.58 -20.54
C PRO A 219 -9.57 0.21 -21.72
N GLU A 220 -10.02 -0.05 -22.95
CA GLU A 220 -9.50 0.61 -24.17
C GLU A 220 -9.68 2.14 -24.15
N SER A 221 -10.66 2.63 -23.39
CA SER A 221 -10.87 4.07 -23.18
C SER A 221 -9.80 4.72 -22.30
N LEU A 222 -9.10 3.95 -21.46
CA LEU A 222 -7.96 4.41 -20.69
C LEU A 222 -6.68 4.35 -21.54
N VAL A 223 -6.51 3.29 -22.33
CA VAL A 223 -5.36 3.18 -23.25
C VAL A 223 -5.34 4.36 -24.23
N ARG A 224 -6.48 4.63 -24.89
CA ARG A 224 -6.61 5.78 -25.80
C ARG A 224 -6.37 7.13 -25.12
N PHE A 225 -6.72 7.25 -23.84
CA PHE A 225 -6.46 8.48 -23.08
C PHE A 225 -4.96 8.72 -22.93
N TYR A 226 -4.20 7.68 -22.56
CA TYR A 226 -2.75 7.81 -22.50
C TYR A 226 -2.15 8.06 -23.89
N GLU A 227 -2.57 7.34 -24.93
CA GLU A 227 -2.05 7.59 -26.29
C GLU A 227 -2.25 9.04 -26.75
N THR A 228 -3.37 9.65 -26.38
CA THR A 228 -3.71 11.03 -26.77
C THR A 228 -2.93 12.05 -25.94
N HIS A 229 -2.83 11.86 -24.63
CA HIS A 229 -2.36 12.90 -23.71
C HIS A 229 -0.98 12.67 -23.11
N LEU A 230 -0.35 11.51 -23.31
CA LEU A 230 0.99 11.23 -22.81
C LEU A 230 2.03 12.28 -23.25
N PRO A 231 2.00 12.81 -24.49
CA PRO A 231 2.90 13.90 -24.90
C PRO A 231 2.74 15.20 -24.11
N ASP A 232 1.55 15.45 -23.53
CA ASP A 232 1.25 16.65 -22.74
C ASP A 232 1.62 16.48 -21.25
N MET A 233 1.88 15.24 -20.82
CA MET A 233 2.17 14.94 -19.42
C MET A 233 3.64 15.26 -19.09
N PRO A 234 3.92 15.80 -17.89
CA PRO A 234 5.29 16.04 -17.42
C PRO A 234 5.95 14.72 -16.97
N ILE A 235 6.33 13.89 -17.94
CA ILE A 235 7.06 12.63 -17.71
C ILE A 235 8.47 12.96 -17.17
N PRO A 236 8.88 12.36 -16.04
CA PRO A 236 10.22 12.62 -15.49
C PRO A 236 11.30 12.00 -16.38
N GLU A 237 12.51 12.57 -16.35
CA GLU A 237 13.67 12.05 -17.11
C GLU A 237 14.22 10.73 -16.51
N SER A 238 13.92 10.47 -15.24
CA SER A 238 14.33 9.24 -14.56
C SER A 238 13.36 8.86 -13.44
N GLN A 239 13.41 7.60 -13.03
CA GLN A 239 12.68 7.05 -11.90
C GLN A 239 13.62 6.36 -10.91
N ARG A 240 13.13 6.12 -9.70
CA ARG A 240 13.82 5.33 -8.67
C ARG A 240 14.19 3.93 -9.18
N ALA A 241 15.21 3.32 -8.59
CA ALA A 241 15.64 1.98 -8.94
C ALA A 241 14.81 0.84 -8.34
N TRP A 242 13.79 1.14 -7.52
CA TRP A 242 12.97 0.14 -6.83
C TRP A 242 11.47 0.33 -7.07
N ASP A 243 10.75 -0.78 -7.15
CA ASP A 243 9.30 -0.82 -7.39
C ASP A 243 8.51 -1.47 -6.22
N ALA A 244 9.20 -2.02 -5.22
CA ALA A 244 8.58 -2.56 -4.03
C ALA A 244 9.52 -2.49 -2.81
N MET A 245 8.92 -2.44 -1.62
CA MET A 245 9.61 -2.54 -0.34
C MET A 245 8.91 -3.57 0.53
N VAL A 246 9.70 -4.37 1.23
CA VAL A 246 9.26 -5.26 2.30
C VAL A 246 10.07 -4.92 3.54
N VAL A 247 9.43 -4.88 4.70
CA VAL A 247 10.11 -4.73 5.98
C VAL A 247 9.98 -6.06 6.72
N THR A 248 11.09 -6.55 7.26
CA THR A 248 11.14 -7.84 7.96
C THR A 248 10.63 -7.71 9.39
N ASP A 249 10.32 -8.84 9.99
CA ASP A 249 9.98 -8.99 11.41
C ASP A 249 11.15 -8.68 12.37
N GLN A 250 12.34 -8.42 11.84
CA GLN A 250 13.52 -7.96 12.58
C GLN A 250 13.84 -6.47 12.32
N GLY A 251 13.01 -5.76 11.56
CA GLY A 251 13.23 -4.35 11.22
C GLY A 251 14.21 -4.11 10.07
N GLY A 252 14.58 -5.14 9.32
CA GLY A 252 15.32 -4.98 8.06
C GLY A 252 14.43 -4.47 6.94
N ALA A 253 14.99 -3.75 5.97
CA ALA A 253 14.29 -3.27 4.78
C ALA A 253 14.83 -3.95 3.52
N TRP A 254 13.95 -4.53 2.71
CA TRP A 254 14.27 -5.18 1.46
C TRP A 254 13.62 -4.41 0.32
N LEU A 255 14.42 -3.90 -0.60
CA LEU A 255 13.97 -3.09 -1.73
C LEU A 255 14.10 -3.89 -3.03
N ARG A 256 12.97 -4.14 -3.70
CA ARG A 256 12.96 -4.89 -4.96
C ARG A 256 13.42 -3.99 -6.08
N ARG A 257 14.44 -4.42 -6.81
CA ARG A 257 14.93 -3.69 -7.97
C ARG A 257 13.82 -3.68 -9.04
N ALA A 258 13.51 -2.49 -9.55
CA ALA A 258 12.55 -2.34 -10.62
C ALA A 258 13.11 -2.98 -11.89
N GLY A 259 12.38 -3.92 -12.49
CA GLY A 259 12.81 -4.61 -13.72
C GLY A 259 12.79 -3.70 -14.95
N ASP A 260 13.64 -3.99 -15.92
CA ASP A 260 13.66 -3.23 -17.18
C ASP A 260 12.42 -3.47 -18.04
N ALA A 261 12.04 -2.45 -18.85
CA ALA A 261 10.95 -2.60 -19.81
C ALA A 261 11.22 -3.79 -20.76
N ASN A 262 12.50 -4.04 -21.06
CA ASN A 262 12.98 -5.20 -21.80
C ASN A 262 12.83 -6.54 -21.05
N GLU A 263 13.03 -6.58 -19.73
CA GLU A 263 12.88 -7.79 -18.91
C GLU A 263 11.41 -8.20 -18.76
N THR A 264 10.51 -7.20 -18.72
CA THR A 264 9.06 -7.43 -18.71
C THR A 264 8.55 -8.04 -20.02
N VAL A 265 9.24 -7.78 -21.15
CA VAL A 265 8.91 -8.38 -22.46
C VAL A 265 9.37 -9.84 -22.56
N ALA A 266 10.44 -10.21 -21.87
CA ALA A 266 11.03 -11.55 -21.93
C ALA A 266 10.31 -12.62 -21.08
N GLY A 267 9.22 -12.27 -20.38
CA GLY A 267 8.46 -13.22 -19.57
C GLY A 267 9.20 -13.72 -18.34
N VAL A 268 10.13 -12.91 -17.79
CA VAL A 268 10.90 -13.27 -16.60
C VAL A 268 9.94 -13.54 -15.44
N SER A 269 10.08 -14.72 -14.84
CA SER A 269 9.26 -15.20 -13.74
C SER A 269 9.39 -14.25 -12.53
N PRO A 270 8.32 -14.04 -11.72
CA PRO A 270 8.39 -13.23 -10.49
C PRO A 270 9.50 -13.66 -9.50
N VAL A 271 10.02 -14.87 -9.66
CA VAL A 271 10.98 -15.55 -8.78
C VAL A 271 12.43 -15.09 -9.03
N ASP A 272 12.74 -14.48 -10.18
CA ASP A 272 14.10 -14.04 -10.54
C ASP A 272 14.38 -12.57 -10.20
N ARG A 273 13.51 -11.94 -9.40
CA ARG A 273 13.66 -10.52 -9.06
C ARG A 273 14.72 -10.33 -7.98
N VAL A 274 15.65 -9.41 -8.27
CA VAL A 274 16.76 -9.08 -7.35
C VAL A 274 16.28 -8.08 -6.30
N TRP A 275 16.69 -8.31 -5.05
CA TRP A 275 16.40 -7.45 -3.90
C TRP A 275 17.69 -6.90 -3.32
N ASP A 276 17.69 -5.61 -2.98
CA ASP A 276 18.71 -4.99 -2.14
C ASP A 276 18.27 -5.13 -0.68
N VAL A 277 19.10 -5.75 0.16
CA VAL A 277 18.79 -6.11 1.54
C VAL A 277 19.57 -5.21 2.50
N PHE A 278 18.84 -4.58 3.42
CA PHE A 278 19.36 -3.69 4.44
C PHE A 278 18.89 -4.21 5.80
N ASP A 279 19.75 -4.94 6.51
CA ASP A 279 19.44 -5.44 7.85
C ASP A 279 19.41 -4.30 8.89
N ALA A 280 18.75 -4.55 10.03
CA ALA A 280 18.39 -3.54 11.02
C ALA A 280 19.58 -2.79 11.64
#